data_AF-A0A4U1JEM3-F1
#
_entry.id   AF-A0A4U1JEM3-F1
#
_cell.length_a   1.000
_cell.length_b   1.000
_cell.length_c   1.000
_cell.angle_alpha   90.00
_cell.angle_beta   90.00
_cell.angle_gamma   90.00
#
_symmetry.space_group_name_H-M   'P 1'
#
loop_
_entity.id
_entity.type
_entity.pdbx_description
1 polymer ?
#
loop_
_entity_poly.entity_id
_entity_poly.type
_entity_poly.pdbx_seq_one_letter_code
_entity_poly.pdbx_strand_id
1 'polypeptide(L)'
;MHKPSSILLLAAIAALPMAIAGCATEEIPPYGDPAKVVGGAGATSSSGGGTCMSDPSCAVSFASDVLPILETKGKCADAQCHGMGAGTLTLTAGDAKKLRGELLDISVVGGPYIACETPGDSKMLCNLRVEMGVVKPPNCGALMPQVDPDDTVDDARINQMEFTTIEEWIKCGAPDN
;
A
#
# COMPACT_ATOMS: atom_id res chain seq x y z
N MET A 1 5.99 76.53 -17.06
CA MET A 1 6.69 76.78 -15.77
C MET A 1 7.55 75.58 -15.46
N HIS A 2 8.85 75.83 -15.26
CA HIS A 2 9.90 74.87 -15.03
C HIS A 2 9.89 74.36 -13.58
N LYS A 3 10.08 73.04 -13.38
CA LYS A 3 11.03 72.49 -12.40
C LYS A 3 11.29 70.99 -12.62
N PRO A 4 12.54 70.60 -12.93
CA PRO A 4 13.05 69.23 -12.83
C PRO A 4 13.69 69.01 -11.45
N SER A 5 13.67 67.77 -10.90
CA SER A 5 14.46 67.26 -9.75
C SER A 5 13.84 65.92 -9.33
N SER A 6 14.54 64.81 -9.04
CA SER A 6 15.94 64.59 -8.69
C SER A 6 16.38 63.17 -9.09
N ILE A 7 17.69 63.07 -9.35
CA ILE A 7 18.50 61.89 -9.62
C ILE A 7 19.08 61.36 -8.29
N LEU A 8 19.49 60.07 -8.28
CA LEU A 8 20.36 59.33 -7.33
C LEU A 8 19.63 58.67 -6.14
N LEU A 9 19.97 57.45 -5.69
CA LEU A 9 21.28 56.80 -5.63
C LEU A 9 21.14 55.26 -5.46
N LEU A 10 22.19 54.55 -5.89
CA LEU A 10 22.51 53.12 -5.77
C LEU A 10 22.42 52.52 -4.34
N ALA A 11 22.11 51.21 -4.27
CA ALA A 11 22.83 50.18 -3.48
C ALA A 11 22.19 48.80 -3.77
N ALA A 12 22.81 47.92 -4.56
CA ALA A 12 23.77 46.88 -4.15
C ALA A 12 23.20 45.84 -3.15
N ILE A 13 22.69 44.71 -3.63
CA ILE A 13 22.58 43.48 -2.83
C ILE A 13 22.97 42.25 -3.68
N ALA A 14 24.14 41.73 -3.32
CA ALA A 14 24.59 40.33 -3.31
C ALA A 14 24.27 39.41 -4.51
N ALA A 15 25.31 39.20 -5.33
CA ALA A 15 25.49 37.94 -6.03
C ALA A 15 25.79 36.81 -5.02
N LEU A 16 24.97 35.74 -5.03
CA LEU A 16 25.38 34.44 -4.51
C LEU A 16 25.62 33.49 -5.69
N PRO A 17 26.80 32.85 -5.78
CA PRO A 17 26.99 31.70 -6.63
C PRO A 17 26.51 30.45 -5.87
N MET A 18 25.43 29.81 -6.32
CA MET A 18 25.19 28.42 -5.96
C MET A 18 25.68 27.55 -7.11
N ALA A 19 26.85 26.98 -6.89
CA ALA A 19 27.46 25.97 -7.71
C ALA A 19 26.60 24.69 -7.72
N ILE A 20 26.18 24.32 -8.93
CA ILE A 20 26.26 23.01 -9.59
C ILE A 20 26.04 21.72 -8.76
N ALA A 21 25.24 20.85 -9.39
CA ALA A 21 25.33 19.39 -9.38
C ALA A 21 24.71 18.65 -8.19
N GLY A 22 23.42 18.34 -8.36
CA GLY A 22 22.82 17.11 -7.87
C GLY A 22 21.81 16.66 -8.91
N CYS A 23 22.27 16.03 -9.99
CA CYS A 23 21.41 15.25 -10.85
C CYS A 23 20.83 14.14 -9.97
N ALA A 24 19.60 14.29 -9.50
CA ALA A 24 18.80 13.14 -9.14
C ALA A 24 18.46 12.43 -10.47
N THR A 25 19.43 11.70 -11.00
CA THR A 25 19.09 10.59 -11.89
C THR A 25 18.32 9.64 -11.01
N GLU A 26 17.07 9.41 -11.33
CA GLU A 26 16.33 8.27 -10.86
C GLU A 26 17.15 7.05 -11.32
N GLU A 27 17.93 6.44 -10.43
CA GLU A 27 18.36 5.07 -10.64
C GLU A 27 17.07 4.24 -10.59
N ILE A 28 16.48 4.05 -11.76
CA ILE A 28 15.62 2.90 -12.02
C ILE A 28 16.52 1.70 -11.71
N PRO A 29 16.26 0.92 -10.64
CA PRO A 29 17.01 -0.31 -10.43
C PRO A 29 16.83 -1.13 -11.70
N PRO A 30 17.91 -1.65 -12.32
CA PRO A 30 17.74 -2.51 -13.47
C PRO A 30 16.90 -3.70 -13.01
N TYR A 31 15.67 -3.77 -13.49
CA TYR A 31 14.92 -5.02 -13.53
C TYR A 31 15.84 -6.02 -14.21
N GLY A 32 16.39 -6.92 -13.39
CA GLY A 32 17.42 -7.86 -13.80
C GLY A 32 16.97 -8.64 -15.02
N ASP A 33 17.80 -8.59 -16.05
CA ASP A 33 17.77 -9.44 -17.22
C ASP A 33 17.66 -10.92 -16.80
N PRO A 34 16.64 -11.67 -17.27
CA PRO A 34 16.46 -13.07 -16.91
C PRO A 34 17.39 -13.93 -17.77
N ALA A 35 18.69 -13.88 -17.51
CA ALA A 35 19.61 -14.84 -18.09
C ALA A 35 20.91 -14.99 -17.28
N LYS A 36 21.06 -16.19 -16.69
CA LYS A 36 22.28 -16.82 -16.17
C LYS A 36 22.67 -16.51 -14.73
N VAL A 37 22.02 -17.23 -13.81
CA VAL A 37 22.75 -17.94 -12.75
C VAL A 37 22.86 -19.42 -13.15
N VAL A 38 24.07 -19.82 -13.54
CA VAL A 38 24.45 -21.21 -13.76
C VAL A 38 24.78 -21.84 -12.41
N GLY A 39 24.07 -22.92 -12.09
CA GLY A 39 24.58 -24.00 -11.26
C GLY A 39 24.28 -23.90 -9.77
N GLY A 40 23.30 -24.68 -9.30
CA GLY A 40 23.25 -25.07 -7.89
C GLY A 40 21.89 -25.49 -7.38
N ALA A 41 21.56 -26.77 -7.57
CA ALA A 41 20.60 -27.56 -6.79
C ALA A 41 19.13 -27.09 -6.74
N GLY A 42 18.30 -27.79 -7.51
CA GLY A 42 16.93 -28.16 -7.13
C GLY A 42 15.97 -27.02 -6.84
N ALA A 43 15.19 -26.62 -7.84
CA ALA A 43 13.87 -26.05 -7.58
C ALA A 43 13.01 -27.15 -6.93
N THR A 44 13.09 -27.28 -5.61
CA THR A 44 12.02 -27.88 -4.84
C THR A 44 10.84 -26.95 -4.97
N SER A 45 9.82 -27.40 -5.68
CA SER A 45 8.50 -26.82 -5.71
C SER A 45 7.96 -26.78 -4.28
N SER A 46 8.24 -25.70 -3.56
CA SER A 46 7.57 -25.39 -2.29
C SER A 46 6.32 -24.60 -2.61
N SER A 47 5.28 -25.31 -3.04
CA SER A 47 3.92 -24.94 -2.69
C SER A 47 3.82 -24.99 -1.16
N GLY A 48 4.06 -23.85 -0.53
CA GLY A 48 3.95 -23.67 0.92
C GLY A 48 3.60 -22.23 1.18
N GLY A 49 2.43 -21.98 1.78
CA GLY A 49 2.17 -20.71 2.44
C GLY A 49 3.32 -20.47 3.40
N GLY A 50 4.20 -19.53 3.05
CA GLY A 50 5.29 -19.12 3.92
C GLY A 50 4.65 -18.63 5.20
N THR A 51 4.85 -19.36 6.29
CA THR A 51 4.59 -18.86 7.64
C THR A 51 5.22 -17.48 7.74
N CYS A 52 4.38 -16.45 7.84
CA CYS A 52 4.84 -15.07 7.94
C CYS A 52 5.90 -14.98 9.04
N MET A 53 7.14 -14.66 8.67
CA MET A 53 8.20 -14.34 9.62
C MET A 53 7.97 -12.91 10.10
N SER A 54 6.94 -12.74 10.91
CA SER A 54 6.53 -11.44 11.42
C SER A 54 7.67 -10.75 12.17
N ASP A 55 8.01 -9.53 11.76
CA ASP A 55 8.90 -8.65 12.52
C ASP A 55 8.11 -8.05 13.70
N PRO A 56 8.36 -8.49 14.95
CA PRO A 56 7.65 -7.98 16.12
C PRO A 56 8.00 -6.52 16.43
N SER A 57 9.05 -5.98 15.79
CA SER A 57 9.50 -4.59 15.94
C SER A 57 8.99 -3.66 14.83
N CYS A 58 8.08 -4.14 13.96
CA CYS A 58 7.47 -3.29 12.95
C CYS A 58 6.81 -2.06 13.60
N ALA A 59 7.03 -0.89 12.99
CA ALA A 59 6.44 0.36 13.46
C ALA A 59 4.92 0.39 13.29
N VAL A 60 4.39 -0.39 12.34
CA VAL A 60 2.95 -0.51 12.07
C VAL A 60 2.39 -1.72 12.83
N SER A 61 1.32 -1.52 13.60
CA SER A 61 0.57 -2.60 14.23
C SER A 61 -0.75 -2.85 13.53
N PHE A 62 -1.12 -4.12 13.40
CA PHE A 62 -2.40 -4.48 12.80
C PHE A 62 -3.56 -3.87 13.60
N ALA A 63 -3.52 -3.94 14.93
CA ALA A 63 -4.63 -3.53 15.78
C ALA A 63 -4.82 -2.01 15.82
N SER A 64 -3.74 -1.23 15.85
CA SER A 64 -3.82 0.23 15.97
C SER A 64 -3.91 0.95 14.63
N ASP A 65 -3.26 0.43 13.59
CA ASP A 65 -3.03 1.18 12.35
C ASP A 65 -3.79 0.59 11.17
N VAL A 66 -3.80 -0.73 11.01
CA VAL A 66 -4.45 -1.40 9.87
C VAL A 66 -5.93 -1.62 10.12
N LEU A 67 -6.31 -2.15 11.28
CA LEU A 67 -7.69 -2.49 11.61
C LEU A 67 -8.66 -1.30 11.46
N PRO A 68 -8.35 -0.07 11.94
CA PRO A 68 -9.25 1.06 11.75
C PRO A 68 -9.50 1.40 10.28
N ILE A 69 -8.49 1.21 9.41
CA ILE A 69 -8.64 1.40 7.97
C ILE A 69 -9.65 0.40 7.42
N LEU A 70 -9.52 -0.88 7.79
CA LEU A 70 -10.37 -1.95 7.27
C LEU A 70 -11.80 -1.91 7.82
N GLU A 71 -11.98 -1.57 9.09
CA GLU A 71 -13.30 -1.64 9.74
C GLU A 71 -14.05 -0.31 9.75
N THR A 72 -13.36 0.81 9.91
CA THR A 72 -14.04 2.11 10.01
C THR A 72 -14.22 2.74 8.64
N LYS A 73 -13.18 2.70 7.80
CA LYS A 73 -13.20 3.35 6.49
C LYS A 73 -13.64 2.41 5.38
N GLY A 74 -12.96 1.27 5.23
CA GLY A 74 -13.26 0.29 4.20
C GLY A 74 -14.44 -0.61 4.53
N LYS A 75 -14.90 -0.62 5.80
CA LYS A 75 -16.00 -1.46 6.33
C LYS A 75 -16.00 -2.90 5.82
N CYS A 76 -14.81 -3.49 5.67
CA CYS A 76 -14.63 -4.77 4.98
C CYS A 76 -15.37 -5.91 5.68
N ALA A 77 -15.43 -5.88 7.01
CA ALA A 77 -16.14 -6.86 7.84
C ALA A 77 -17.60 -6.46 8.14
N ASP A 78 -18.15 -5.45 7.46
CA ASP A 78 -19.58 -5.14 7.55
C ASP A 78 -20.42 -6.33 7.08
N ALA A 79 -21.57 -6.55 7.71
CA ALA A 79 -22.45 -7.67 7.44
C ALA A 79 -22.89 -7.77 5.97
N GLN A 80 -23.03 -6.64 5.28
CA GLN A 80 -23.41 -6.60 3.86
C GLN A 80 -22.23 -6.87 2.91
N CYS A 81 -21.01 -6.81 3.44
CA CYS A 81 -19.77 -7.17 2.77
C CYS A 81 -19.28 -8.52 3.32
N HIS A 82 -18.11 -8.58 3.96
CA HIS A 82 -17.55 -9.86 4.40
C HIS A 82 -17.95 -10.27 5.82
N GLY A 83 -18.76 -9.50 6.55
CA GLY A 83 -19.19 -9.83 7.92
C GLY A 83 -20.16 -11.03 8.02
N MET A 84 -20.93 -11.30 6.96
CA MET A 84 -21.84 -12.45 6.88
C MET A 84 -21.58 -13.34 5.66
N GLY A 85 -20.36 -13.29 5.11
CA GLY A 85 -19.94 -14.19 4.04
C GLY A 85 -20.26 -13.74 2.62
N ALA A 86 -20.56 -12.47 2.36
CA ALA A 86 -20.76 -12.02 0.99
C ALA A 86 -19.47 -12.22 0.17
N GLY A 87 -19.62 -12.70 -1.06
CA GLY A 87 -18.49 -13.01 -1.92
C GLY A 87 -17.61 -14.17 -1.41
N THR A 88 -18.15 -15.08 -0.59
CA THR A 88 -17.49 -16.29 -0.03
C THR A 88 -16.38 -16.06 0.99
N LEU A 89 -16.09 -14.80 1.34
CA LEU A 89 -15.17 -14.46 2.43
C LEU A 89 -15.98 -14.05 3.66
N THR A 90 -15.67 -14.64 4.81
CA THR A 90 -16.23 -14.24 6.10
C THR A 90 -15.12 -13.65 6.96
N LEU A 91 -15.31 -12.41 7.42
CA LEU A 91 -14.38 -11.66 8.25
C LEU A 91 -15.06 -11.29 9.57
N THR A 92 -14.35 -11.44 10.67
CA THR A 92 -14.84 -11.10 12.00
C THR A 92 -14.55 -9.63 12.30
N ALA A 93 -15.60 -8.84 12.54
CA ALA A 93 -15.47 -7.46 12.97
C ALA A 93 -15.11 -7.34 14.46
N GLY A 94 -14.30 -6.35 14.83
CA GLY A 94 -14.00 -5.95 16.21
C GLY A 94 -12.98 -6.82 16.94
N ASP A 95 -12.42 -7.83 16.29
CA ASP A 95 -11.37 -8.70 16.86
C ASP A 95 -10.13 -8.66 15.96
N ALA A 96 -9.17 -7.80 16.32
CA ALA A 96 -7.93 -7.57 15.57
C ALA A 96 -7.19 -8.87 15.29
N LYS A 97 -7.02 -9.71 16.31
CA LYS A 97 -6.24 -10.94 16.21
C LYS A 97 -6.92 -11.95 15.29
N LYS A 98 -8.24 -12.10 15.45
CA LYS A 98 -9.01 -13.02 14.63
C LYS A 98 -9.11 -12.56 13.18
N LEU A 99 -9.42 -11.28 12.94
CA LEU A 99 -9.48 -10.71 11.60
C LEU A 99 -8.13 -10.87 10.88
N ARG A 100 -7.02 -10.54 11.57
CA ARG A 100 -5.67 -10.75 11.03
C ARG A 100 -5.46 -12.21 10.62
N GLY A 101 -5.77 -13.15 11.51
CA GLY A 101 -5.64 -14.58 11.23
C GLY A 101 -6.45 -15.01 10.00
N GLU A 102 -7.70 -14.57 9.92
CA GLU A 102 -8.57 -14.83 8.76
C GLU A 102 -7.96 -14.27 7.46
N LEU A 103 -7.44 -13.04 7.47
CA LEU A 103 -6.79 -12.44 6.30
C LEU A 103 -5.57 -13.21 5.81
N LEU A 104 -4.76 -13.73 6.74
CA LEU A 104 -3.58 -14.54 6.43
C LEU A 104 -3.95 -15.93 5.90
N ASP A 105 -5.06 -16.50 6.37
CA ASP A 105 -5.53 -17.83 5.97
C ASP A 105 -6.23 -17.83 4.60
N ILE A 106 -6.72 -16.67 4.13
CA ILE A 106 -7.39 -16.56 2.84
C ILE A 106 -6.40 -16.78 1.69
N SER A 107 -6.77 -17.70 0.80
CA SER A 107 -6.17 -17.86 -0.52
C SER A 107 -7.23 -17.67 -1.60
N VAL A 108 -6.88 -16.92 -2.65
CA VAL A 108 -7.76 -16.70 -3.80
C VAL A 108 -7.06 -17.17 -5.07
N VAL A 109 -7.76 -17.15 -6.20
CA VAL A 109 -7.17 -17.50 -7.49
C VAL A 109 -5.93 -16.61 -7.74
N GLY A 110 -4.79 -17.26 -7.96
CA GLY A 110 -3.54 -16.57 -8.28
C GLY A 110 -2.68 -16.16 -7.09
N GLY A 111 -3.01 -16.54 -5.84
CA GLY A 111 -2.10 -16.37 -4.70
C GLY A 111 -2.78 -16.18 -3.34
N PRO A 112 -1.98 -16.00 -2.27
CA PRO A 112 -2.50 -15.69 -0.95
C PRO A 112 -3.12 -14.29 -0.93
N TYR A 113 -4.09 -14.06 -0.05
CA TYR A 113 -4.66 -12.72 0.11
C TYR A 113 -3.63 -11.75 0.67
N ILE A 114 -2.85 -12.22 1.65
CA ILE A 114 -1.67 -11.55 2.19
C ILE A 114 -0.43 -12.38 1.85
N ALA A 115 0.45 -11.82 1.03
CA ALA A 115 1.78 -12.36 0.76
C ALA A 115 2.78 -11.62 1.67
N CYS A 116 3.07 -12.21 2.83
CA CYS A 116 3.97 -11.64 3.83
C CYS A 116 5.36 -11.35 3.24
N GLU A 117 5.92 -10.19 3.60
CA GLU A 117 7.23 -9.68 3.11
C GLU A 117 7.27 -9.34 1.61
N THR A 118 6.26 -9.74 0.82
CA THR A 118 6.15 -9.46 -0.62
C THR A 118 4.83 -8.75 -0.95
N PRO A 119 4.69 -7.45 -0.61
CA PRO A 119 3.46 -6.69 -0.85
C PRO A 119 2.92 -6.79 -2.28
N GLY A 120 3.80 -6.78 -3.29
CA GLY A 120 3.42 -6.90 -4.70
C GLY A 120 2.68 -8.19 -5.09
N ASP A 121 2.82 -9.26 -4.29
CA ASP A 121 2.14 -10.53 -4.51
C ASP A 121 0.81 -10.64 -3.73
N SER A 122 0.53 -9.69 -2.83
CA SER A 122 -0.66 -9.68 -1.98
C SER A 122 -1.92 -9.30 -2.76
N LYS A 123 -2.91 -10.19 -2.79
CA LYS A 123 -4.19 -9.90 -3.46
C LYS A 123 -4.99 -8.82 -2.77
N MET A 124 -4.80 -8.61 -1.46
CA MET A 124 -5.37 -7.47 -0.76
C MET A 124 -4.99 -6.15 -1.42
N LEU A 125 -3.70 -5.85 -1.53
CA LEU A 125 -3.22 -4.59 -2.14
C LEU A 125 -3.65 -4.45 -3.60
N CYS A 126 -3.62 -5.55 -4.36
CA CYS A 126 -4.13 -5.62 -5.73
C CYS A 126 -5.60 -5.16 -5.84
N ASN A 127 -6.42 -5.55 -4.85
CA ASN A 127 -7.86 -5.33 -4.85
C ASN A 127 -8.28 -4.06 -4.09
N LEU A 128 -7.36 -3.34 -3.44
CA LEU A 128 -7.72 -2.11 -2.73
C LEU A 128 -8.05 -1.00 -3.72
N ARG A 129 -9.24 -0.44 -3.55
CA ARG A 129 -9.69 0.74 -4.27
C ARG A 129 -9.16 1.98 -3.57
N VAL A 130 -8.18 2.61 -4.22
CA VAL A 130 -7.58 3.83 -3.69
C VAL A 130 -8.14 5.11 -4.31
N GLU A 131 -8.08 6.21 -3.57
CA GLU A 131 -8.55 7.54 -3.99
C GLU A 131 -7.88 8.04 -5.28
N MET A 132 -6.60 7.71 -5.50
CA MET A 132 -5.83 8.20 -6.65
C MET A 132 -6.19 7.57 -8.00
N GLY A 133 -7.33 6.86 -8.10
CA GLY A 133 -7.81 6.33 -9.38
C GLY A 133 -6.85 5.32 -9.99
N VAL A 134 -6.28 4.43 -9.16
CA VAL A 134 -5.41 3.36 -9.67
C VAL A 134 -6.19 2.53 -10.68
N VAL A 135 -5.65 2.47 -11.89
CA VAL A 135 -6.11 1.54 -12.92
C VAL A 135 -5.92 0.15 -12.35
N LYS A 136 -7.03 -0.55 -12.10
CA LYS A 136 -7.04 -1.94 -11.67
C LYS A 136 -6.00 -2.73 -12.49
N PRO A 137 -4.93 -3.25 -11.88
CA PRO A 137 -3.98 -4.07 -12.61
C PRO A 137 -4.73 -5.26 -13.25
N PRO A 138 -4.35 -5.70 -14.46
CA PRO A 138 -5.12 -6.65 -15.27
C PRO A 138 -5.35 -8.02 -14.60
N ASN A 139 -4.64 -8.32 -13.51
CA ASN A 139 -4.71 -9.58 -12.77
C ASN A 139 -5.31 -9.43 -11.36
N CYS A 140 -5.86 -8.27 -11.01
CA CYS A 140 -6.55 -8.08 -9.73
C CYS A 140 -8.01 -8.54 -9.80
N GLY A 141 -8.55 -8.89 -8.64
CA GLY A 141 -9.97 -9.20 -8.44
C GLY A 141 -10.85 -7.95 -8.51
N ALA A 142 -12.06 -8.03 -7.97
CA ALA A 142 -12.91 -6.85 -7.81
C ALA A 142 -12.22 -5.82 -6.90
N LEU A 143 -12.34 -4.54 -7.23
CA LEU A 143 -11.84 -3.46 -6.40
C LEU A 143 -12.78 -3.24 -5.22
N MET A 144 -12.22 -3.22 -4.00
CA MET A 144 -12.91 -3.01 -2.74
C MET A 144 -12.23 -1.89 -1.93
N PRO A 145 -12.96 -1.05 -1.19
CA PRO A 145 -14.42 -1.05 -1.04
C PRO A 145 -15.17 -0.73 -2.34
N GLN A 146 -16.47 -1.04 -2.40
CA GLN A 146 -17.25 -0.89 -3.63
C GLN A 146 -17.46 0.59 -3.95
N VAL A 147 -17.82 1.44 -2.96
CA VAL A 147 -17.96 2.90 -3.06
C VAL A 147 -18.67 3.37 -4.34
N ASP A 148 -19.61 2.55 -4.81
CA ASP A 148 -20.39 2.82 -6.01
C ASP A 148 -21.68 3.57 -5.59
N PRO A 149 -22.35 4.32 -6.50
CA PRO A 149 -23.52 5.13 -6.12
C PRO A 149 -24.71 4.36 -5.52
N ASP A 150 -24.79 3.06 -5.80
CA ASP A 150 -25.82 2.15 -5.30
C ASP A 150 -25.34 1.34 -4.08
N ASP A 151 -24.17 1.66 -3.53
CA ASP A 151 -23.63 0.99 -2.34
C ASP A 151 -24.49 1.31 -1.11
N THR A 152 -24.89 0.25 -0.40
CA THR A 152 -25.69 0.35 0.83
C THR A 152 -24.82 0.49 2.07
N VAL A 153 -23.51 0.24 1.95
CA VAL A 153 -22.53 0.42 3.01
C VAL A 153 -21.89 1.78 2.82
N ASP A 154 -21.87 2.59 3.88
CA ASP A 154 -21.19 3.89 3.90
C ASP A 154 -19.67 3.70 4.06
N ASP A 155 -19.05 3.00 3.11
CA ASP A 155 -17.61 2.81 3.03
C ASP A 155 -16.95 3.93 2.22
N ALA A 156 -15.62 4.01 2.28
CA ALA A 156 -14.87 5.03 1.60
C ALA A 156 -13.56 4.51 1.01
N ARG A 157 -13.14 5.13 -0.09
CA ARG A 157 -11.88 4.79 -0.78
C ARG A 157 -10.71 4.92 0.17
N ILE A 158 -9.75 4.01 0.03
CA ILE A 158 -8.51 4.05 0.81
C ILE A 158 -7.62 5.15 0.24
N ASN A 159 -7.11 6.06 1.05
CA ASN A 159 -6.18 7.09 0.58
C ASN A 159 -4.76 6.52 0.49
N GLN A 160 -3.84 7.30 -0.08
CA GLN A 160 -2.46 6.82 -0.29
C GLN A 160 -1.74 6.48 1.02
N MET A 161 -1.96 7.26 2.08
CA MET A 161 -1.31 7.05 3.38
C MET A 161 -1.77 5.75 4.03
N GLU A 162 -3.08 5.48 3.97
CA GLU A 162 -3.70 4.26 4.47
C GLU A 162 -3.24 3.03 3.66
N PHE A 163 -3.17 3.16 2.32
CA PHE A 163 -2.62 2.10 1.48
C PHE A 163 -1.17 1.78 1.86
N THR A 164 -0.32 2.81 2.00
CA THR A 164 1.07 2.65 2.42
C THR A 164 1.18 2.04 3.81
N THR A 165 0.28 2.38 4.74
CA THR A 165 0.23 1.76 6.09
C THR A 165 -0.01 0.24 5.99
N ILE A 166 -0.96 -0.19 5.15
CA ILE A 166 -1.24 -1.62 4.93
C ILE A 166 -0.05 -2.30 4.24
N GLU A 167 0.53 -1.65 3.24
CA GLU A 167 1.71 -2.15 2.52
C GLU A 167 2.91 -2.34 3.45
N GLU A 168 3.19 -1.37 4.33
CA GLU A 168 4.27 -1.43 5.31
C GLU A 168 4.06 -2.57 6.31
N TRP A 169 2.83 -2.76 6.80
CA TRP A 169 2.49 -3.89 7.66
C TRP A 169 2.75 -5.24 6.97
N ILE A 170 2.35 -5.40 5.71
CA ILE A 170 2.62 -6.62 4.93
C ILE A 170 4.12 -6.82 4.73
N LYS A 171 4.85 -5.74 4.41
CA LYS A 171 6.31 -5.74 4.22
C LYS A 171 7.05 -6.19 5.48
N CYS A 172 6.54 -5.87 6.66
CA CYS A 172 7.04 -6.36 7.94
C CYS A 172 6.69 -7.83 8.25
N GLY A 173 6.13 -8.58 7.31
CA GLY A 173 5.67 -9.95 7.57
C GLY A 173 4.35 -10.00 8.35
N ALA A 174 3.52 -8.95 8.21
CA ALA A 174 2.17 -8.88 8.76
C ALA A 174 2.07 -9.24 10.26
N PRO A 175 2.81 -8.59 11.17
CA PRO A 175 2.86 -8.95 12.60
C PRO A 175 1.53 -8.74 13.36
N ASP A 176 1.44 -9.38 14.53
CA ASP A 176 0.42 -9.22 15.59
C ASP A 176 1.08 -8.56 16.81
N ASN A 177 1.62 -7.36 16.63
CA ASN A 177 2.41 -6.59 17.60
C ASN A 177 1.57 -5.53 18.33
#